data_AF-A0AAT9KS46-F1
#
_entry.id   AF-A0AAT9KS46-F1
#
_cell.length_a   1.000
_cell.length_b   1.000
_cell.length_c   1.000
_cell.angle_alpha   90.00
_cell.angle_beta   90.00
_cell.angle_gamma   90.00
#
_symmetry.space_group_name_H-M   'P 1'
#
loop_
_entity.id
_entity.type
_entity.pdbx_description
1 polymer ?
#
loop_
_entity_poly.entity_id
_entity_poly.type
_entity_poly.pdbx_seq_one_letter_code
_entity_poly.pdbx_strand_id
1 'polypeptide(L)'
;MPEENPRTVEHTITVQAPAAAVYRLIAEVENWPRIFPPTVHVDCLERSGSQERIRIWATAGGEAKSWTSRRELDPGSMRIDFRQEVSAAPVAAMGGAWIIEEPSPGKALIRLLHDYRAVDDDPAGLAWIEEAVDRNSRSELAALKTNVELAAASEHLLLSFEDTVQINGSAKDVYDFLNEAQLWSQRLPHVAKIRLREDTPGLQVLAMDTLTKDGSTHTTESVRVCVPHEKIAYKQTTLPALMTLHTGYWQLTENAAGVAATSQHTVVINPDTIRAVLGDDAGVEEARTFVHNALSTNSRATLGHAKAYAEGRAA
;
A
#
# COMPACT_ATOMS: atom_id res chain seq x y z
N MET A 1 -1.49 -31.10 29.92
CA MET A 1 -0.86 -29.78 29.70
C MET A 1 -1.95 -28.77 29.89
N PRO A 2 -1.78 -27.70 30.68
CA PRO A 2 -2.82 -26.68 30.77
C PRO A 2 -2.95 -26.04 29.39
N GLU A 3 -4.16 -26.00 28.85
CA GLU A 3 -4.48 -25.11 27.73
C GLU A 3 -4.43 -23.68 28.28
N GLU A 4 -3.28 -23.04 28.13
CA GLU A 4 -3.09 -21.65 28.53
C GLU A 4 -3.82 -20.74 27.55
N ASN A 5 -4.89 -20.10 28.05
CA ASN A 5 -5.78 -19.26 27.26
C ASN A 5 -5.06 -18.00 26.75
N PRO A 6 -5.15 -17.67 25.45
CA PRO A 6 -4.61 -16.42 24.93
C PRO A 6 -5.31 -15.22 25.57
N ARG A 7 -4.57 -14.11 25.75
CA ARG A 7 -5.17 -12.82 26.14
C ARG A 7 -6.04 -12.34 24.98
N THR A 8 -7.25 -11.87 25.29
CA THR A 8 -8.17 -11.30 24.30
C THR A 8 -8.45 -9.84 24.60
N VAL A 9 -8.48 -9.00 23.57
CA VAL A 9 -8.89 -7.59 23.67
C VAL A 9 -9.83 -7.24 22.52
N GLU A 10 -10.74 -6.30 22.77
CA GLU A 10 -11.68 -5.80 21.78
C GLU A 10 -11.61 -4.27 21.71
N HIS A 11 -11.55 -3.74 20.50
CA HIS A 11 -11.68 -2.32 20.20
C HIS A 11 -12.84 -2.11 19.24
N THR A 12 -13.59 -1.03 19.42
CA THR A 12 -14.76 -0.74 18.60
C THR A 12 -14.75 0.68 18.08
N ILE A 13 -15.24 0.88 16.86
CA ILE A 13 -15.49 2.22 16.33
C ILE A 13 -16.73 2.23 15.44
N THR A 14 -17.40 3.38 15.37
CA THR A 14 -18.55 3.59 14.50
C THR A 14 -18.20 4.49 13.33
N VAL A 15 -18.61 4.07 12.13
CA VAL A 15 -18.34 4.79 10.86
C VAL A 15 -19.65 5.11 10.13
N GLN A 16 -19.68 6.24 9.43
CA GLN A 16 -20.79 6.70 8.59
C GLN A 16 -20.65 6.13 7.17
N ALA A 17 -20.77 4.81 7.06
CA ALA A 17 -20.80 4.09 5.79
C ALA A 17 -21.65 2.81 5.94
N PRO A 18 -22.25 2.28 4.85
CA PRO A 18 -22.94 0.99 4.87
C PRO A 18 -22.01 -0.15 5.29
N ALA A 19 -22.48 -1.06 6.16
CA ALA A 19 -21.68 -2.16 6.69
C ALA A 19 -21.08 -3.05 5.58
N ALA A 20 -21.87 -3.35 4.54
CA ALA A 20 -21.39 -4.13 3.40
C ALA A 20 -20.22 -3.45 2.66
N ALA A 21 -20.21 -2.12 2.56
CA ALA A 21 -19.12 -1.37 1.93
C ALA A 21 -17.85 -1.43 2.79
N VAL A 22 -17.99 -1.30 4.12
CA VAL A 22 -16.88 -1.45 5.08
C VAL A 22 -16.29 -2.85 5.03
N TYR A 23 -17.13 -3.88 5.10
CA TYR A 23 -16.71 -5.28 5.02
C TYR A 23 -15.91 -5.51 3.74
N ARG A 24 -16.43 -5.08 2.59
CA ARG A 24 -15.76 -5.22 1.30
C ARG A 24 -14.37 -4.55 1.29
N LEU A 25 -14.25 -3.34 1.81
CA LEU A 25 -12.96 -2.63 1.88
C LEU A 25 -11.90 -3.37 2.72
N ILE A 26 -12.31 -4.07 3.79
CA ILE A 26 -11.40 -4.86 4.63
C ILE A 26 -11.13 -6.24 4.00
N ALA A 27 -12.13 -6.84 3.36
CA ALA A 27 -12.02 -8.13 2.68
C ALA A 27 -11.14 -8.06 1.42
N GLU A 28 -11.27 -7.01 0.61
CA GLU A 28 -10.45 -6.79 -0.59
C GLU A 28 -9.12 -6.12 -0.21
N VAL A 29 -8.10 -6.94 0.00
CA VAL A 29 -6.79 -6.51 0.54
C VAL A 29 -6.03 -5.53 -0.33
N GLU A 30 -6.36 -5.49 -1.61
CA GLU A 30 -5.86 -4.52 -2.57
C GLU A 30 -6.22 -3.08 -2.19
N ASN A 31 -7.29 -2.89 -1.39
CA ASN A 31 -7.69 -1.59 -0.86
C ASN A 31 -6.86 -1.15 0.36
N TRP A 32 -6.14 -2.06 1.02
CA TRP A 32 -5.49 -1.79 2.31
C TRP A 32 -4.51 -0.63 2.28
N PRO A 33 -3.67 -0.43 1.23
CA PRO A 33 -2.82 0.75 1.16
C PRO A 33 -3.58 2.08 1.20
N ARG A 34 -4.86 2.09 0.82
CA ARG A 34 -5.73 3.27 0.83
C ARG A 34 -6.38 3.53 2.20
N ILE A 35 -6.76 2.46 2.90
CA ILE A 35 -7.53 2.56 4.15
C ILE A 35 -6.67 2.45 5.41
N PHE A 36 -5.52 1.78 5.33
CA PHE A 36 -4.56 1.62 6.41
C PHE A 36 -3.26 2.38 6.08
N PRO A 37 -3.01 3.53 6.74
CA PRO A 37 -1.83 4.36 6.46
C PRO A 37 -0.50 3.61 6.51
N PRO A 38 -0.27 2.66 7.45
CA PRO A 38 0.96 1.86 7.47
C PRO A 38 1.14 0.96 6.25
N THR A 39 0.05 0.41 5.69
CA THR A 39 0.13 -0.59 4.63
C THR A 39 0.65 0.00 3.33
N VAL A 40 1.70 -0.61 2.79
CA VAL A 40 2.33 -0.25 1.51
C VAL A 40 1.77 -1.13 0.40
N HIS A 41 1.73 -2.44 0.63
CA HIS A 41 1.22 -3.42 -0.32
C HIS A 41 0.67 -4.64 0.40
N VAL A 42 -0.29 -5.31 -0.22
CA VAL A 42 -0.75 -6.64 0.20
C VAL A 42 -0.85 -7.48 -1.06
N ASP A 43 -0.34 -8.70 -0.96
CA ASP A 43 -0.39 -9.69 -2.03
C ASP A 43 -1.13 -10.93 -1.57
N CYS A 44 -1.90 -11.55 -2.46
CA CYS A 44 -2.66 -12.76 -2.20
C CYS A 44 -1.83 -13.97 -2.67
N LEU A 45 -1.21 -14.67 -1.73
CA LEU A 45 -0.34 -15.81 -2.03
C LEU A 45 -1.16 -17.05 -2.43
N GLU A 46 -2.28 -17.27 -1.74
CA GLU A 46 -3.18 -18.40 -1.97
C GLU A 46 -4.62 -17.99 -1.65
N ARG A 47 -5.59 -18.44 -2.45
CA ARG A 47 -7.02 -18.27 -2.19
C ARG A 47 -7.78 -19.55 -2.53
N SER A 48 -8.61 -20.01 -1.60
CA SER A 48 -9.47 -21.19 -1.77
C SER A 48 -10.79 -20.97 -1.04
N GLY A 49 -11.87 -20.71 -1.79
CA GLY A 49 -13.17 -20.40 -1.21
C GLY A 49 -13.13 -19.16 -0.30
N SER A 50 -13.52 -19.33 0.96
CA SER A 50 -13.49 -18.30 2.01
C SER A 50 -12.12 -18.12 2.66
N GLN A 51 -11.15 -19.00 2.38
CA GLN A 51 -9.83 -18.95 3.00
C GLN A 51 -8.81 -18.33 2.06
N GLU A 52 -7.90 -17.56 2.63
CA GLU A 52 -6.76 -17.03 1.89
C GLU A 52 -5.54 -16.84 2.75
N ARG A 53 -4.38 -16.83 2.10
CA ARG A 53 -3.10 -16.50 2.69
C ARG A 53 -2.56 -15.26 2.00
N ILE A 54 -2.32 -14.22 2.77
CA ILE A 54 -1.88 -12.92 2.28
C ILE A 54 -0.52 -12.56 2.85
N ARG A 55 0.29 -11.86 2.08
CA ARG A 55 1.51 -11.22 2.55
C ARG A 55 1.29 -9.72 2.63
N ILE A 56 1.55 -9.15 3.78
CA ILE A 56 1.37 -7.73 4.06
C ILE A 56 2.74 -7.09 4.17
N TRP A 57 2.90 -5.93 3.55
CA TRP A 57 4.05 -5.04 3.73
C TRP A 57 3.56 -3.70 4.26
N ALA A 58 4.14 -3.24 5.36
CA ALA A 58 3.73 -2.00 6.02
C ALA A 58 4.93 -1.25 6.61
N THR A 59 4.75 0.03 6.90
CA THR A 59 5.69 0.85 7.65
C THR A 59 5.35 0.83 9.14
N ALA A 60 6.34 0.59 9.99
CA ALA A 60 6.23 0.62 11.45
C ALA A 60 7.40 1.43 12.01
N GLY A 61 7.13 2.63 12.52
CA GLY A 61 8.17 3.52 13.06
C GLY A 61 9.16 4.03 12.01
N GLY A 62 8.73 4.15 10.74
CA GLY A 62 9.60 4.57 9.63
C GLY A 62 10.45 3.44 9.03
N GLU A 63 10.41 2.25 9.62
CA GLU A 63 10.98 1.03 9.07
C GLU A 63 9.89 0.23 8.37
N ALA A 64 10.21 -0.33 7.22
CA ALA A 64 9.28 -1.18 6.52
C ALA A 64 9.42 -2.63 7.00
N LYS A 65 8.30 -3.35 7.10
CA LYS A 65 8.22 -4.73 7.60
C LYS A 65 7.27 -5.56 6.74
N SER A 66 7.43 -6.88 6.75
CA SER A 66 6.50 -7.80 6.08
C SER A 66 6.16 -9.00 6.94
N TRP A 67 4.94 -9.50 6.85
CA TRP A 67 4.50 -10.73 7.50
C TRP A 67 3.41 -11.42 6.66
N THR A 68 3.19 -12.70 6.94
CA THR A 68 2.14 -13.49 6.28
C THR A 68 1.00 -13.73 7.26
N SER A 69 -0.23 -13.62 6.76
CA SER A 69 -1.46 -13.81 7.53
C SER A 69 -2.38 -14.77 6.79
N ARG A 70 -2.95 -15.73 7.52
CA ARG A 70 -4.09 -16.54 7.03
C ARG A 70 -5.37 -15.84 7.43
N ARG A 71 -6.34 -15.81 6.53
CA ARG A 71 -7.67 -15.24 6.79
C ARG A 71 -8.77 -16.22 6.42
N GLU A 72 -9.87 -16.13 7.14
CA GLU A 72 -11.13 -16.79 6.84
C GLU A 72 -12.23 -15.72 6.76
N LEU A 73 -12.86 -15.62 5.61
CA LEU A 73 -13.86 -14.62 5.29
C LEU A 73 -15.24 -15.25 5.36
N ASP A 74 -16.12 -14.67 6.18
CA ASP A 74 -17.54 -15.01 6.20
C ASP A 74 -18.36 -13.77 5.80
N PRO A 75 -18.69 -13.61 4.50
CA PRO A 75 -19.52 -12.51 4.03
C PRO A 75 -20.94 -12.54 4.61
N GLY A 76 -21.44 -13.71 5.03
CA GLY A 76 -22.79 -13.86 5.57
C GLY A 76 -22.94 -13.24 6.95
N SER A 77 -21.91 -13.38 7.79
CA SER A 77 -21.86 -12.74 9.12
C SER A 77 -21.03 -11.44 9.15
N MET A 78 -20.49 -11.00 8.00
CA MET A 78 -19.54 -9.88 7.87
C MET A 78 -18.37 -9.98 8.87
N ARG A 79 -17.79 -11.19 8.95
CA ARG A 79 -16.67 -11.52 9.82
C ARG A 79 -15.44 -11.89 9.00
N ILE A 80 -14.26 -11.45 9.46
CA ILE A 80 -12.97 -11.85 8.89
C ILE A 80 -12.06 -12.25 10.04
N ASP A 81 -11.84 -13.55 10.21
CA ASP A 81 -10.83 -14.08 11.14
C ASP A 81 -9.45 -13.98 10.49
N PHE A 82 -8.43 -13.64 11.28
CA PHE A 82 -7.05 -13.57 10.80
C PHE A 82 -6.06 -14.15 11.81
N ARG A 83 -4.98 -14.75 11.29
CA ARG A 83 -3.89 -15.34 12.08
C ARG A 83 -2.56 -15.02 11.43
N GLN A 84 -1.68 -14.35 12.17
CA GLN A 84 -0.30 -14.16 11.75
C GLN A 84 0.43 -15.51 11.80
N GLU A 85 1.04 -15.92 10.69
CA GLU A 85 1.68 -17.25 10.61
C GLU A 85 3.03 -17.31 11.33
N VAL A 86 3.81 -16.24 11.19
CA VAL A 86 5.15 -16.14 11.78
C VAL A 86 5.20 -14.89 12.65
N SER A 87 5.30 -15.10 13.95
CA SER A 87 5.52 -14.05 14.94
C SER A 87 6.99 -13.98 15.33
N ALA A 88 7.45 -12.79 15.73
CA ALA A 88 8.78 -12.58 16.28
C ALA A 88 8.65 -12.36 17.79
N ALA A 89 9.62 -12.88 18.56
CA ALA A 89 9.70 -12.61 20.00
C ALA A 89 9.61 -11.09 20.26
N PRO A 90 8.81 -10.65 21.26
CA PRO A 90 8.22 -11.46 22.33
C PRO A 90 6.89 -12.15 21.98
N VAL A 91 6.35 -12.00 20.77
CA VAL A 91 5.04 -12.57 20.38
C VAL A 91 5.17 -14.06 20.02
N ALA A 92 4.43 -14.92 20.71
CA ALA A 92 4.32 -16.35 20.38
C ALA A 92 3.17 -16.64 19.41
N ALA A 93 2.06 -15.90 19.55
CA ALA A 93 0.90 -16.01 18.67
C ALA A 93 0.19 -14.66 18.59
N MET A 94 -0.35 -14.35 17.41
CA MET A 94 -1.13 -13.15 17.15
C MET A 94 -2.22 -13.46 16.12
N GLY A 95 -3.44 -13.07 16.43
CA GLY A 95 -4.49 -12.93 15.43
C GLY A 95 -5.71 -12.26 16.01
N GLY A 96 -6.86 -12.47 15.39
CA GLY A 96 -8.06 -11.78 15.80
C GLY A 96 -9.19 -11.92 14.80
N ALA A 97 -10.16 -11.02 14.91
CA ALA A 97 -11.28 -10.95 14.00
C ALA A 97 -11.76 -9.52 13.78
N TRP A 98 -12.11 -9.21 12.53
CA TRP A 98 -12.96 -8.08 12.18
C TRP A 98 -14.40 -8.53 12.18
N ILE A 99 -15.29 -7.77 12.83
CA ILE A 99 -16.74 -7.97 12.80
C ILE A 99 -17.39 -6.64 12.45
N ILE A 100 -18.23 -6.63 11.42
CA ILE A 100 -18.91 -5.42 10.96
C ILE A 100 -20.42 -5.61 11.16
N GLU A 101 -21.02 -4.76 11.98
CA GLU A 101 -22.44 -4.76 12.30
C GLU A 101 -23.11 -3.51 11.73
N GLU A 102 -24.39 -3.58 11.33
CA GLU A 102 -25.16 -2.44 10.82
C GLU A 102 -26.23 -2.00 11.85
N PRO A 103 -25.89 -1.14 12.82
CA PRO A 103 -26.86 -0.67 13.81
C PRO A 103 -28.00 0.17 13.21
N SER A 104 -27.77 0.84 12.07
CA SER A 104 -28.78 1.58 11.31
C SER A 104 -28.33 1.79 9.87
N PRO A 105 -29.24 2.01 8.90
CA PRO A 105 -28.87 2.22 7.50
C PRO A 105 -27.78 3.29 7.33
N GLY A 106 -26.70 2.94 6.62
CA GLY A 106 -25.59 3.86 6.32
C GLY A 106 -24.63 4.11 7.49
N LYS A 107 -24.73 3.34 8.58
CA LYS A 107 -23.87 3.42 9.75
C LYS A 107 -23.42 2.02 10.16
N ALA A 108 -22.11 1.81 10.25
CA ALA A 108 -21.53 0.54 10.65
C ALA A 108 -20.80 0.63 11.99
N LEU A 109 -20.96 -0.39 12.82
CA LEU A 109 -20.14 -0.63 14.01
C LEU A 109 -19.08 -1.67 13.66
N ILE A 110 -17.81 -1.27 13.75
CA ILE A 110 -16.65 -2.12 13.48
C ILE A 110 -16.10 -2.57 14.83
N ARG A 111 -15.92 -3.87 14.99
CA ARG A 111 -15.26 -4.48 16.15
C ARG A 111 -14.01 -5.18 15.67
N LEU A 112 -12.87 -4.82 16.26
CA LEU A 112 -11.57 -5.43 16.03
C LEU A 112 -11.18 -6.18 17.29
N LEU A 113 -11.21 -7.49 17.21
CA LEU A 113 -10.79 -8.39 18.27
C LEU A 113 -9.35 -8.79 18.00
N HIS A 114 -8.56 -8.92 19.05
CA HIS A 114 -7.26 -9.58 19.01
C HIS A 114 -7.18 -10.66 20.08
N ASP A 115 -6.48 -11.73 19.74
CA ASP A 115 -5.99 -12.72 20.70
C ASP A 115 -4.49 -12.96 20.49
N TYR A 116 -3.74 -12.94 21.60
CA TYR A 116 -2.28 -13.01 21.57
C TYR A 116 -1.69 -13.68 22.81
N ARG A 117 -0.44 -14.12 22.67
CA ARG A 117 0.37 -14.72 23.74
C ARG A 117 1.83 -14.32 23.61
N ALA A 118 2.52 -14.17 24.74
CA ALA A 118 3.97 -13.99 24.79
C ALA A 118 4.71 -15.34 24.70
N VAL A 119 5.96 -15.33 24.24
CA VAL A 119 6.85 -16.50 24.34
C VAL A 119 7.06 -16.83 25.82
N ASP A 120 6.96 -18.11 26.16
CA ASP A 120 7.08 -18.65 27.52
C ASP A 120 6.16 -17.98 28.57
N ASP A 121 5.07 -17.35 28.10
CA ASP A 121 4.13 -16.57 28.92
C ASP A 121 4.83 -15.51 29.80
N ASP A 122 5.94 -14.96 29.31
CA ASP A 122 6.70 -13.91 30.00
C ASP A 122 5.80 -12.70 30.30
N PRO A 123 5.59 -12.33 31.57
CA PRO A 123 4.72 -11.22 31.94
C PRO A 123 5.17 -9.87 31.36
N ALA A 124 6.49 -9.66 31.22
CA ALA A 124 7.02 -8.41 30.67
C ALA A 124 6.77 -8.32 29.16
N GLY A 125 7.05 -9.40 28.43
CA GLY A 125 6.69 -9.55 27.03
C GLY A 125 5.19 -9.38 26.80
N LEU A 126 4.35 -9.97 27.65
CA LEU A 126 2.89 -9.87 27.53
C LEU A 126 2.39 -8.44 27.72
N ALA A 127 2.88 -7.72 28.73
CA ALA A 127 2.54 -6.32 28.95
C ALA A 127 2.95 -5.42 27.77
N TRP A 128 4.13 -5.68 27.19
CA TRP A 128 4.58 -4.97 25.99
C TRP A 128 3.68 -5.24 24.78
N ILE A 129 3.25 -6.50 24.57
CA ILE A 129 2.33 -6.87 23.49
C ILE A 129 0.98 -6.18 23.69
N GLU A 130 0.44 -6.16 24.91
CA GLU A 130 -0.83 -5.52 25.24
C GLU A 130 -0.83 -4.03 24.89
N GLU A 131 0.21 -3.29 25.30
CA GLU A 131 0.37 -1.87 24.96
C GLU A 131 0.49 -1.65 23.44
N ALA A 132 1.25 -2.51 22.75
CA ALA A 132 1.42 -2.42 21.31
C ALA A 132 0.12 -2.68 20.56
N VAL A 133 -0.66 -3.69 20.97
CA VAL A 133 -1.96 -4.04 20.38
C VAL A 133 -2.97 -2.93 20.63
N ASP A 134 -3.09 -2.40 21.85
CA ASP A 134 -4.05 -1.31 22.14
C ASP A 134 -3.76 -0.06 21.31
N ARG A 135 -2.49 0.38 21.30
CA ARG A 135 -2.07 1.56 20.53
C ARG A 135 -2.29 1.38 19.03
N ASN A 136 -1.89 0.23 18.48
CA ASN A 136 -2.04 -0.05 17.05
C ASN A 136 -3.52 -0.15 16.66
N SER A 137 -4.33 -0.88 17.42
CA SER A 137 -5.77 -1.07 17.15
C SER A 137 -6.52 0.26 17.15
N ARG A 138 -6.26 1.14 18.12
CA ARG A 138 -6.88 2.48 18.17
C ARG A 138 -6.50 3.33 16.97
N SER A 139 -5.21 3.35 16.61
CA SER A 139 -4.73 4.10 15.46
C SER A 139 -5.31 3.55 14.14
N GLU A 140 -5.39 2.22 14.01
CA GLU A 140 -5.92 1.55 12.83
C GLU A 140 -7.41 1.82 12.65
N LEU A 141 -8.21 1.67 13.71
CA LEU A 141 -9.64 1.97 13.67
C LEU A 141 -9.93 3.44 13.39
N ALA A 142 -9.17 4.36 13.98
CA ALA A 142 -9.31 5.79 13.72
C ALA A 142 -9.01 6.12 12.26
N ALA A 143 -7.92 5.59 11.70
CA ALA A 143 -7.56 5.79 10.31
C ALA A 143 -8.59 5.15 9.36
N LEU A 144 -9.05 3.93 9.67
CA LEU A 144 -10.09 3.24 8.92
C LEU A 144 -11.37 4.07 8.86
N LYS A 145 -11.84 4.61 10.00
CA LYS A 145 -12.99 5.51 10.05
C LYS A 145 -12.82 6.69 9.10
N THR A 146 -11.72 7.43 9.26
CA THR A 146 -11.46 8.60 8.42
C THR A 146 -11.42 8.23 6.93
N ASN A 147 -10.70 7.18 6.56
CA ASN A 147 -10.50 6.81 5.16
C ASN A 147 -11.73 6.20 4.51
N VAL A 148 -12.55 5.44 5.26
CA VAL A 148 -13.81 4.88 4.77
C VAL A 148 -14.85 5.98 4.56
N GLU A 149 -15.00 6.89 5.52
CA GLU A 149 -15.94 8.01 5.41
C GLU A 149 -15.53 8.95 4.28
N LEU A 150 -14.22 9.20 4.12
CA LEU A 150 -13.70 9.94 2.99
C LEU A 150 -13.93 9.18 1.67
N ALA A 151 -13.63 7.88 1.59
CA ALA A 151 -13.81 7.10 0.37
C ALA A 151 -15.28 7.09 -0.10
N ALA A 152 -16.23 7.00 0.85
CA ALA A 152 -17.65 7.10 0.54
C ALA A 152 -18.05 8.50 0.03
N ALA A 153 -17.47 9.56 0.59
CA ALA A 153 -17.76 10.94 0.18
C ALA A 153 -16.98 11.41 -1.07
N SER A 154 -15.89 10.73 -1.41
CA SER A 154 -14.83 11.24 -2.29
C SER A 154 -14.52 10.33 -3.48
N GLU A 155 -15.46 9.49 -3.90
CA GLU A 155 -15.25 8.59 -5.04
C GLU A 155 -14.79 9.36 -6.30
N HIS A 156 -15.33 10.56 -6.53
CA HIS A 156 -14.92 11.45 -7.62
C HIS A 156 -13.50 12.04 -7.47
N LEU A 157 -12.90 12.02 -6.27
CA LEU A 157 -11.51 12.43 -6.03
C LEU A 157 -10.51 11.30 -6.29
N LEU A 158 -10.98 10.06 -6.41
CA LEU A 158 -10.13 8.90 -6.68
C LEU A 158 -9.84 8.78 -8.18
N LEU A 159 -8.56 8.66 -8.52
CA LEU A 159 -8.08 8.41 -9.87
C LEU A 159 -7.25 7.13 -9.84
N SER A 160 -7.51 6.22 -10.79
CA SER A 160 -6.70 5.02 -11.00
C SER A 160 -6.52 4.74 -12.48
N PHE A 161 -5.29 4.49 -12.92
CA PHE A 161 -4.95 4.26 -14.33
C PHE A 161 -3.65 3.47 -14.47
N GLU A 162 -3.44 2.92 -15.67
CA GLU A 162 -2.28 2.12 -16.03
C GLU A 162 -1.72 2.52 -17.40
N ASP A 163 -0.40 2.52 -17.52
CA ASP A 163 0.33 2.67 -18.78
C ASP A 163 1.17 1.42 -19.01
N THR A 164 1.07 0.82 -20.20
CA THR A 164 1.83 -0.40 -20.55
C THR A 164 2.73 -0.18 -21.76
N VAL A 165 3.96 -0.67 -21.67
CA VAL A 165 4.95 -0.68 -22.76
C VAL A 165 5.40 -2.13 -23.00
N GLN A 166 5.35 -2.57 -24.27
CA GLN A 166 5.92 -3.85 -24.67
C GLN A 166 7.42 -3.71 -24.92
N ILE A 167 8.21 -4.62 -24.35
CA ILE A 167 9.67 -4.61 -24.34
C ILE A 167 10.20 -5.94 -24.88
N ASN A 168 11.04 -5.90 -25.91
CA ASN A 168 11.69 -7.09 -26.47
C ASN A 168 12.98 -7.42 -25.69
N GLY A 169 12.82 -7.85 -24.44
CA GLY A 169 13.91 -8.21 -23.53
C GLY A 169 13.41 -9.18 -22.46
N SER A 170 14.19 -9.38 -21.41
CA SER A 170 13.79 -10.23 -20.28
C SER A 170 13.09 -9.41 -19.17
N ALA A 171 12.18 -10.04 -18.40
CA ALA A 171 11.58 -9.35 -17.25
C ALA A 171 12.64 -8.96 -16.22
N LYS A 172 13.69 -9.78 -16.10
CA LYS A 172 14.85 -9.51 -15.27
C LYS A 172 15.54 -8.19 -15.61
N ASP A 173 15.88 -7.93 -16.86
CA ASP A 173 16.61 -6.69 -17.22
C ASP A 173 15.74 -5.44 -16.99
N VAL A 174 14.43 -5.53 -17.25
CA VAL A 174 13.48 -4.44 -16.97
C VAL A 174 13.34 -4.23 -15.45
N TYR A 175 13.21 -5.32 -14.69
CA TYR A 175 13.13 -5.28 -13.24
C TYR A 175 14.38 -4.64 -12.64
N ASP A 176 15.57 -5.09 -13.04
CA ASP A 176 16.84 -4.57 -12.53
C ASP A 176 16.96 -3.07 -12.77
N PHE A 177 16.54 -2.59 -13.95
CA PHE A 177 16.51 -1.15 -14.26
C PHE A 177 15.64 -0.35 -13.27
N LEU A 178 14.44 -0.86 -12.95
CA LEU A 178 13.49 -0.20 -12.07
C LEU A 178 13.86 -0.34 -10.57
N ASN A 179 14.39 -1.50 -10.19
CA ASN A 179 14.79 -1.83 -8.83
C ASN A 179 16.05 -1.07 -8.41
N GLU A 180 17.02 -0.93 -9.31
CA GLU A 180 18.28 -0.20 -9.08
C GLU A 180 18.10 1.34 -9.17
N ALA A 181 17.16 1.89 -8.39
CA ALA A 181 16.83 3.31 -8.44
C ALA A 181 18.00 4.23 -8.04
N GLN A 182 19.00 3.73 -7.30
CA GLN A 182 20.23 4.47 -7.01
C GLN A 182 20.99 4.91 -8.28
N LEU A 183 20.74 4.25 -9.41
CA LEU A 183 21.33 4.57 -10.71
C LEU A 183 20.45 5.49 -11.56
N TRP A 184 19.25 5.86 -11.10
CA TRP A 184 18.32 6.68 -11.87
C TRP A 184 18.85 8.09 -12.17
N SER A 185 19.66 8.69 -11.30
CA SER A 185 20.30 9.99 -11.62
C SER A 185 21.27 9.92 -12.80
N GLN A 186 21.73 8.72 -13.16
CA GLN A 186 22.60 8.48 -14.33
C GLN A 186 21.80 7.99 -15.55
N ARG A 187 20.60 7.43 -15.32
CA ARG A 187 19.77 6.77 -16.35
C ARG A 187 18.58 7.61 -16.82
N LEU A 188 18.06 8.49 -15.96
CA LEU A 188 16.83 9.25 -16.17
C LEU A 188 17.13 10.76 -16.17
N PRO A 189 16.95 11.48 -17.31
CA PRO A 189 17.31 12.89 -17.43
C PRO A 189 16.59 13.84 -16.47
N HIS A 190 15.41 13.46 -15.96
CA HIS A 190 14.58 14.28 -15.09
C HIS A 190 14.90 14.11 -13.59
N VAL A 191 15.82 13.20 -13.24
CA VAL A 191 16.18 12.86 -11.87
C VAL A 191 17.48 13.57 -11.48
N ALA A 192 17.41 14.57 -10.60
CA ALA A 192 18.58 15.30 -10.14
C ALA A 192 19.37 14.52 -9.09
N LYS A 193 18.67 13.88 -8.13
CA LYS A 193 19.32 13.22 -7.00
C LYS A 193 18.46 12.08 -6.46
N ILE A 194 19.13 10.99 -6.08
CA ILE A 194 18.52 9.82 -5.45
C ILE A 194 19.16 9.59 -4.09
N ARG A 195 18.32 9.23 -3.11
CA ARG A 195 18.71 8.66 -1.83
C ARG A 195 17.89 7.39 -1.63
N LEU A 196 18.56 6.24 -1.75
CA LEU A 196 17.94 4.92 -1.60
C LEU A 196 18.50 4.25 -0.35
N ARG A 197 17.61 3.76 0.52
CA ARG A 197 17.95 2.91 1.67
C ARG A 197 17.24 1.56 1.50
N GLU A 198 17.96 0.47 1.73
CA GLU A 198 17.43 -0.90 1.66
C GLU A 198 18.04 -1.73 2.81
N ASP A 199 17.49 -1.55 4.00
CA ASP A 199 17.96 -2.27 5.21
C ASP A 199 17.50 -3.73 5.21
N THR A 200 16.40 -4.03 4.51
CA THR A 200 15.85 -5.37 4.31
C THR A 200 15.74 -5.63 2.80
N PRO A 201 16.29 -6.75 2.28
CA PRO A 201 16.23 -7.06 0.85
C PRO A 201 14.81 -7.03 0.29
N GLY A 202 14.62 -6.34 -0.84
CA GLY A 202 13.34 -6.15 -1.50
C GLY A 202 12.45 -5.09 -0.85
N LEU A 203 12.98 -4.31 0.10
CA LEU A 203 12.21 -3.31 0.82
C LEU A 203 12.97 -1.99 0.95
N GLN A 204 12.53 -1.02 0.17
CA GLN A 204 13.30 0.18 -0.12
C GLN A 204 12.59 1.44 0.35
N VAL A 205 13.37 2.38 0.87
CA VAL A 205 12.95 3.77 1.07
C VAL A 205 13.68 4.61 0.02
N LEU A 206 12.92 5.18 -0.91
CA LEU A 206 13.41 5.95 -2.03
C LEU A 206 12.98 7.40 -1.89
N ALA A 207 13.95 8.29 -1.66
CA ALA A 207 13.76 9.73 -1.82
C ALA A 207 14.42 10.21 -3.12
N MET A 208 13.66 10.98 -3.90
CA MET A 208 14.05 11.44 -5.23
C MET A 208 13.80 12.94 -5.37
N ASP A 209 14.79 13.66 -5.88
CA ASP A 209 14.65 15.05 -6.28
C ASP A 209 14.45 15.10 -7.80
N THR A 210 13.27 15.56 -8.23
CA THR A 210 12.89 15.62 -9.66
C THR A 210 12.95 17.06 -10.14
N LEU A 211 13.52 17.29 -11.33
CA LEU A 211 13.55 18.60 -11.97
C LEU A 211 12.22 18.88 -12.66
N THR A 212 11.60 19.99 -12.32
CA THR A 212 10.41 20.51 -13.02
C THR A 212 10.84 21.38 -14.21
N LYS A 213 9.88 21.66 -15.10
CA LYS A 213 10.14 22.47 -16.31
C LYS A 213 10.57 23.91 -16.01
N ASP A 214 10.23 24.43 -14.84
CA ASP A 214 10.62 25.77 -14.37
C ASP A 214 12.01 25.80 -13.68
N GLY A 215 12.70 24.65 -13.63
CA GLY A 215 14.03 24.53 -13.02
C GLY A 215 14.03 24.35 -11.50
N SER A 216 12.86 24.34 -10.86
CA SER A 216 12.77 23.99 -9.44
C SER A 216 12.94 22.48 -9.21
N THR A 217 13.21 22.10 -7.97
CA THR A 217 13.35 20.70 -7.56
C THR A 217 12.22 20.32 -6.62
N HIS A 218 11.54 19.22 -6.92
CA HIS A 218 10.54 18.64 -6.03
C HIS A 218 11.08 17.35 -5.42
N THR A 219 11.10 17.27 -4.09
CA THR A 219 11.48 16.06 -3.35
C THR A 219 10.25 15.22 -3.08
N THR A 220 10.29 13.96 -3.51
CA THR A 220 9.32 12.94 -3.14
C THR A 220 10.02 11.85 -2.35
N GLU A 221 9.29 11.19 -1.46
CA GLU A 221 9.74 10.00 -0.76
C GLU A 221 8.69 8.91 -0.88
N SER A 222 9.13 7.68 -1.11
CA SER A 222 8.28 6.50 -1.22
C SER A 222 8.90 5.30 -0.53
N VAL A 223 8.04 4.40 -0.05
CA VAL A 223 8.43 3.05 0.34
C VAL A 223 8.06 2.11 -0.79
N ARG A 224 8.99 1.25 -1.20
CA ARG A 224 8.83 0.29 -2.29
C ARG A 224 9.01 -1.14 -1.79
N VAL A 225 8.16 -2.04 -2.28
CA VAL A 225 8.20 -3.48 -2.06
C VAL A 225 8.53 -4.12 -3.40
N CYS A 226 9.70 -4.74 -3.48
CA CYS A 226 10.25 -5.28 -4.70
C CYS A 226 10.21 -6.82 -4.65
N VAL A 227 9.48 -7.41 -5.58
CA VAL A 227 9.35 -8.86 -5.78
C VAL A 227 10.11 -9.22 -7.06
N PRO A 228 11.35 -9.75 -6.96
CA PRO A 228 12.14 -10.12 -8.13
C PRO A 228 11.46 -11.24 -8.92
N HIS A 229 11.27 -11.20 -10.24
CA HIS A 229 11.42 -10.10 -11.22
C HIS A 229 10.04 -9.72 -11.77
N GLU A 230 9.06 -9.64 -10.87
CA GLU A 230 7.63 -9.63 -11.20
C GLU A 230 7.02 -8.26 -10.96
N LYS A 231 7.26 -7.67 -9.78
CA LYS A 231 6.53 -6.49 -9.34
C LYS A 231 7.35 -5.59 -8.42
N ILE A 232 7.14 -4.28 -8.54
CA ILE A 232 7.59 -3.29 -7.55
C ILE A 232 6.39 -2.43 -7.16
N ALA A 233 5.78 -2.72 -6.01
CA ALA A 233 4.71 -1.89 -5.45
C ALA A 233 5.30 -0.75 -4.62
N TYR A 234 4.63 0.40 -4.58
CA TYR A 234 5.11 1.53 -3.80
C TYR A 234 3.98 2.40 -3.23
N LYS A 235 4.32 3.11 -2.16
CA LYS A 235 3.47 4.12 -1.53
C LYS A 235 4.29 5.36 -1.24
N GLN A 236 3.80 6.51 -1.68
CA GLN A 236 4.47 7.78 -1.44
C GLN A 236 4.17 8.27 -0.02
N THR A 237 5.23 8.55 0.75
CA THR A 237 5.17 9.02 2.16
C THR A 237 5.27 10.53 2.26
N THR A 238 5.96 11.17 1.30
CA THR A 238 6.00 12.62 1.14
C THR A 238 5.32 13.00 -0.17
N LEU A 239 4.09 13.50 -0.09
CA LEU A 239 3.20 13.76 -1.22
C LEU A 239 3.34 15.21 -1.75
N PRO A 240 3.15 15.45 -3.07
CA PRO A 240 2.91 16.77 -3.60
C PRO A 240 1.54 17.29 -3.13
N ALA A 241 1.38 18.61 -3.05
CA ALA A 241 0.21 19.27 -2.43
C ALA A 241 -1.15 18.77 -2.96
N LEU A 242 -1.25 18.49 -4.27
CA LEU A 242 -2.48 18.07 -4.95
C LEU A 242 -2.98 16.66 -4.58
N MET A 243 -2.26 15.89 -3.76
CA MET A 243 -2.61 14.51 -3.47
C MET A 243 -2.63 14.25 -1.95
N THR A 244 -3.66 13.55 -1.48
CA THR A 244 -3.73 13.02 -0.11
C THR A 244 -3.31 11.55 -0.02
N LEU A 245 -3.24 10.87 -1.16
CA LEU A 245 -2.74 9.50 -1.30
C LEU A 245 -2.12 9.34 -2.69
N HIS A 246 -0.98 8.65 -2.77
CA HIS A 246 -0.44 8.13 -4.01
C HIS A 246 0.21 6.77 -3.76
N THR A 247 -0.35 5.74 -4.37
CA THR A 247 0.21 4.39 -4.44
C THR A 247 0.36 3.99 -5.90
N GLY A 248 1.21 3.04 -6.18
CA GLY A 248 1.31 2.47 -7.52
C GLY A 248 2.11 1.19 -7.52
N TYR A 249 2.24 0.60 -8.70
CA TYR A 249 3.15 -0.51 -8.91
C TYR A 249 3.70 -0.52 -10.33
N TRP A 250 4.86 -1.14 -10.45
CA TRP A 250 5.40 -1.63 -11.71
C TRP A 250 5.12 -3.12 -11.76
N GLN A 251 4.43 -3.60 -12.79
CA GLN A 251 4.15 -5.02 -13.02
C GLN A 251 4.83 -5.46 -14.31
N LEU A 252 5.50 -6.60 -14.26
CA LEU A 252 6.20 -7.20 -15.39
C LEU A 252 5.56 -8.54 -15.69
N THR A 253 5.09 -8.71 -16.92
CA THR A 253 4.43 -9.94 -17.37
C THR A 253 5.12 -10.43 -18.64
N GLU A 254 5.83 -11.54 -18.55
CA GLU A 254 6.44 -12.17 -19.73
C GLU A 254 5.37 -12.70 -20.69
N ASN A 255 5.64 -12.54 -21.99
CA ASN A 255 4.76 -12.98 -23.06
C ASN A 255 5.57 -13.37 -24.30
N ALA A 256 4.89 -13.82 -25.36
CA ALA A 256 5.54 -14.29 -26.59
C ALA A 256 6.39 -13.21 -27.31
N ALA A 257 6.19 -11.93 -27.00
CA ALA A 257 6.91 -10.79 -27.58
C ALA A 257 7.93 -10.15 -26.59
N GLY A 258 8.30 -10.86 -25.52
CA GLY A 258 9.20 -10.38 -24.47
C GLY A 258 8.44 -10.10 -23.17
N VAL A 259 8.32 -8.83 -22.78
CA VAL A 259 7.71 -8.41 -21.51
C VAL A 259 6.72 -7.28 -21.75
N ALA A 260 5.50 -7.41 -21.20
CA ALA A 260 4.61 -6.28 -20.98
C ALA A 260 4.95 -5.64 -19.63
N ALA A 261 5.51 -4.42 -19.66
CA ALA A 261 5.82 -3.65 -18.45
C ALA A 261 4.74 -2.60 -18.22
N THR A 262 4.03 -2.70 -17.11
CA THR A 262 2.89 -1.84 -16.74
C THR A 262 3.24 -0.99 -15.53
N SER A 263 2.97 0.31 -15.62
CA SER A 263 2.98 1.24 -14.48
C SER A 263 1.56 1.60 -14.10
N GLN A 264 1.17 1.31 -12.87
CA GLN A 264 -0.13 1.63 -12.31
C GLN A 264 -0.02 2.72 -11.26
N HIS A 265 -1.04 3.60 -11.21
CA HIS A 265 -1.17 4.64 -10.20
C HIS A 265 -2.58 4.65 -9.63
N THR A 266 -2.68 4.81 -8.31
CA THR A 266 -3.91 5.16 -7.59
C THR A 266 -3.64 6.42 -6.76
N VAL A 267 -4.48 7.43 -6.97
CA VAL A 267 -4.34 8.76 -6.38
C VAL A 267 -5.66 9.21 -5.78
N VAL A 268 -5.60 9.88 -4.63
CA VAL A 268 -6.71 10.69 -4.11
C VAL A 268 -6.34 12.17 -4.20
N ILE A 269 -7.14 12.95 -4.92
CA ILE A 269 -6.93 14.40 -5.10
C ILE A 269 -7.21 15.14 -3.79
N ASN A 270 -6.38 16.15 -3.50
CA ASN A 270 -6.57 17.08 -2.39
C ASN A 270 -7.31 18.35 -2.86
N PRO A 271 -8.65 18.45 -2.68
CA PRO A 271 -9.44 19.56 -3.21
C PRO A 271 -9.04 20.92 -2.60
N ASP A 272 -8.57 20.93 -1.36
CA ASP A 272 -8.24 22.16 -0.61
C ASP A 272 -7.03 22.90 -1.19
N THR A 273 -6.22 22.22 -1.99
CA THR A 273 -4.99 22.79 -2.57
C THR A 273 -5.11 23.14 -4.05
N ILE A 274 -6.21 22.76 -4.70
CA ILE A 274 -6.36 22.89 -6.16
C ILE A 274 -6.14 24.33 -6.62
N ARG A 275 -6.85 25.29 -6.01
CA ARG A 275 -6.76 26.70 -6.42
C ARG A 275 -5.38 27.29 -6.20
N ALA A 276 -4.74 26.95 -5.08
CA ALA A 276 -3.40 27.43 -4.76
C ALA A 276 -2.32 26.89 -5.72
N VAL A 277 -2.51 25.70 -6.28
CA VAL A 277 -1.53 25.05 -7.16
C VAL A 277 -1.81 25.29 -8.65
N LEU A 278 -3.09 25.25 -9.06
CA LEU A 278 -3.50 25.28 -10.46
C LEU A 278 -4.18 26.59 -10.88
N GLY A 279 -4.42 27.51 -9.94
CA GLY A 279 -5.07 28.80 -10.16
C GLY A 279 -6.53 28.82 -9.73
N ASP A 280 -7.06 30.03 -9.51
CA ASP A 280 -8.37 30.26 -8.85
C ASP A 280 -9.57 29.60 -9.56
N ASP A 281 -9.50 29.43 -10.87
CA ASP A 281 -10.56 28.85 -11.71
C ASP A 281 -10.50 27.32 -11.81
N ALA A 282 -9.47 26.67 -11.25
CA ALA A 282 -9.29 25.23 -11.36
C ALA A 282 -10.22 24.45 -10.41
N GLY A 283 -10.81 23.38 -10.93
CA GLY A 283 -11.63 22.43 -10.20
C GLY A 283 -11.00 21.03 -10.10
N VAL A 284 -11.80 20.09 -9.60
CA VAL A 284 -11.37 18.69 -9.41
C VAL A 284 -11.00 18.03 -10.74
N GLU A 285 -11.75 18.26 -11.81
CA GLU A 285 -11.48 17.64 -13.12
C GLU A 285 -10.17 18.13 -13.74
N GLU A 286 -9.86 19.42 -13.60
CA GLU A 286 -8.59 19.99 -14.01
C GLU A 286 -7.44 19.39 -13.19
N ALA A 287 -7.60 19.24 -11.88
CA ALA A 287 -6.61 18.61 -11.02
C ALA A 287 -6.38 17.14 -11.35
N ARG A 288 -7.45 16.37 -11.62
CA ARG A 288 -7.38 14.98 -12.05
C ARG A 288 -6.61 14.86 -13.36
N THR A 289 -6.94 15.68 -14.35
CA THR A 289 -6.28 15.71 -15.66
C THR A 289 -4.81 16.07 -15.53
N PHE A 290 -4.50 17.09 -14.73
CA PHE A 290 -3.12 17.52 -14.48
C PHE A 290 -2.29 16.41 -13.85
N VAL A 291 -2.79 15.80 -12.76
CA VAL A 291 -2.08 14.73 -12.04
C VAL A 291 -1.93 13.48 -12.91
N HIS A 292 -2.99 13.05 -13.60
CA HIS A 292 -2.94 11.95 -14.56
C HIS A 292 -1.81 12.15 -15.59
N ASN A 293 -1.81 13.31 -16.26
CA ASN A 293 -0.86 13.59 -17.33
C ASN A 293 0.57 13.68 -16.81
N ALA A 294 0.79 14.27 -15.63
CA ALA A 294 2.11 14.37 -15.01
C ALA A 294 2.68 12.98 -14.68
N LEU A 295 1.89 12.14 -14.00
CA LEU A 295 2.29 10.80 -13.60
C LEU A 295 2.46 9.86 -14.79
N SER A 296 1.49 9.80 -15.71
CA SER A 296 1.57 8.98 -16.93
C SER A 296 2.78 9.34 -17.79
N THR A 297 3.06 10.65 -17.96
CA THR A 297 4.23 11.09 -18.74
C THR A 297 5.53 10.67 -18.08
N ASN A 298 5.65 10.82 -16.75
CA ASN A 298 6.84 10.40 -16.03
C ASN A 298 7.06 8.87 -16.12
N SER A 299 5.99 8.09 -15.88
CA SER A 299 6.07 6.63 -15.89
C SER A 299 6.36 6.07 -17.28
N ARG A 300 5.71 6.58 -18.33
CA ARG A 300 6.01 6.16 -19.72
C ARG A 300 7.43 6.53 -20.14
N ALA A 301 7.96 7.67 -19.69
CA ALA A 301 9.35 8.03 -19.95
C ALA A 301 10.31 7.02 -19.27
N THR A 302 10.05 6.67 -18.01
CA THR A 302 10.83 5.66 -17.27
C THR A 302 10.77 4.29 -17.94
N LEU A 303 9.58 3.82 -18.35
CA LEU A 303 9.42 2.57 -19.10
C LEU A 303 10.14 2.61 -20.46
N GLY A 304 10.15 3.76 -21.14
CA GLY A 304 10.89 3.95 -22.39
C GLY A 304 12.40 3.78 -22.21
N HIS A 305 12.96 4.30 -21.12
CA HIS A 305 14.38 4.09 -20.78
C HIS A 305 14.66 2.64 -20.37
N ALA A 306 13.77 2.01 -19.60
CA ALA A 306 13.88 0.60 -19.23
C ALA A 306 13.84 -0.31 -20.47
N LYS A 307 12.96 0.01 -21.43
CA LYS A 307 12.88 -0.67 -22.73
C LYS A 307 14.20 -0.60 -23.48
N ALA A 308 14.73 0.60 -23.68
CA ALA A 308 16.00 0.78 -24.39
C ALA A 308 17.17 0.04 -23.70
N TYR A 309 17.18 0.04 -22.36
CA TYR A 309 18.17 -0.68 -21.56
C TYR A 309 18.08 -2.19 -21.77
N ALA A 310 16.88 -2.78 -21.64
CA ALA A 310 16.68 -4.22 -21.76
C ALA A 310 16.92 -4.73 -23.19
N GLU A 311 16.42 -4.01 -24.20
CA GLU A 311 16.60 -4.37 -25.61
C GLU A 311 18.07 -4.28 -26.04
N GLY A 312 18.82 -3.32 -25.52
CA GLY A 312 20.26 -3.20 -25.78
C GLY A 312 21.11 -4.32 -25.15
N ARG A 313 20.58 -5.07 -24.18
CA ARG A 313 21.23 -6.24 -23.57
C ARG A 313 20.84 -7.55 -24.22
N ALA A 314 19.69 -7.58 -24.90
CA ALA A 314 19.21 -8.73 -25.65
C ALA A 314 19.85 -8.84 -27.05
N ALA A 315 20.40 -7.74 -27.57
CA ALA A 315 21.14 -7.66 -28.83
C ALA A 315 22.59 -8.12 -28.69
#